data_AF-A0A6L9LEH9-F1
#
_entry.id   AF-A0A6L9LEH9-F1
#
_cell.length_a   1.000
_cell.length_b   1.000
_cell.length_c   1.000
_cell.angle_alpha   90.00
_cell.angle_beta   90.00
_cell.angle_gamma   90.00
#
_symmetry.space_group_name_H-M   'P 1'
#
loop_
_entity.id
_entity.type
_entity.pdbx_description
1 polymer ?
#
loop_
_entity_poly.entity_id
_entity_poly.type
_entity_poly.pdbx_seq_one_letter_code
_entity_poly.pdbx_strand_id
1 'polypeptide(L)'
;MLPLVIRVVGVLLIVGILVAIYRKFSFRKRCPACGYDDPNRVPRRGIYKQLPVKAYVCTRCRNHFYKVQLLTEDPYDHSLV
;
A
#
# COMPACT_ATOMS: atom_id res chain seq x y z
N MET A 1 27.29 -30.53 -1.07
CA MET A 1 26.44 -30.04 -2.19
C MET A 1 25.00 -29.80 -1.72
N LEU A 2 24.31 -30.81 -1.18
CA LEU A 2 22.92 -30.71 -0.68
C LEU A 2 22.59 -29.49 0.23
N PRO A 3 23.40 -29.14 1.26
CA PRO A 3 23.03 -28.05 2.18
C PRO A 3 23.12 -26.65 1.55
N LEU A 4 23.97 -26.48 0.52
CA LEU A 4 24.06 -25.22 -0.23
C LEU A 4 22.82 -25.02 -1.10
N VAL A 5 22.35 -26.09 -1.76
CA VAL A 5 21.17 -26.04 -2.63
C VAL A 5 19.92 -25.66 -1.82
N ILE A 6 19.73 -26.26 -0.65
CA ILE A 6 18.57 -25.97 0.22
C ILE A 6 18.55 -24.50 0.65
N ARG A 7 19.71 -23.92 1.00
CA ARG A 7 19.81 -22.50 1.39
C ARG A 7 19.45 -21.58 0.23
N VAL A 8 19.97 -21.85 -0.96
CA VAL A 8 19.71 -21.03 -2.16
C VAL A 8 18.21 -21.07 -2.53
N VAL A 9 17.60 -22.25 -2.53
CA VAL A 9 16.17 -22.41 -2.83
C VAL A 9 15.30 -21.72 -1.77
N GLY A 10 15.68 -21.81 -0.49
CA GLY A 10 14.98 -21.12 0.60
C GLY A 10 15.01 -19.59 0.44
N VAL A 11 16.17 -19.02 0.12
CA VAL A 11 16.30 -17.57 -0.11
C VAL A 11 15.48 -17.13 -1.33
N LEU A 12 15.51 -17.87 -2.43
CA LEU A 12 14.72 -17.56 -3.62
C LEU A 12 13.21 -17.57 -3.35
N LEU A 13 12.74 -18.54 -2.56
CA LEU A 13 11.33 -18.58 -2.14
C LEU A 13 10.94 -17.37 -1.29
N ILE A 14 11.76 -17.01 -0.30
CA ILE A 14 11.50 -15.85 0.57
C ILE A 14 11.45 -14.55 -0.26
N VAL A 15 12.41 -14.35 -1.18
CA VAL A 15 12.42 -13.20 -2.08
C VAL A 15 11.19 -13.19 -2.97
N GLY A 16 10.80 -14.34 -3.53
CA GLY A 16 9.58 -14.46 -4.35
C GLY A 16 8.30 -14.10 -3.58
N ILE A 17 8.18 -14.58 -2.34
CA ILE A 17 7.05 -14.26 -1.45
C ILE A 17 7.04 -12.77 -1.12
N LEU A 18 8.19 -12.19 -0.77
CA LEU A 18 8.31 -10.75 -0.51
C LEU A 18 7.88 -9.95 -1.74
N VAL A 19 8.36 -10.27 -2.94
CA VAL A 19 7.96 -9.60 -4.18
C VAL A 19 6.46 -9.74 -4.43
N ALA A 20 5.87 -10.92 -4.18
CA ALA A 20 4.44 -11.13 -4.34
C ALA A 20 3.62 -10.27 -3.36
N ILE A 21 4.05 -10.18 -2.10
CA ILE A 21 3.44 -9.32 -1.08
C ILE A 21 3.61 -7.85 -1.46
N TYR A 22 4.81 -7.43 -1.85
CA TYR A 22 5.10 -6.05 -2.29
C TYR A 22 4.26 -5.66 -3.50
N ARG A 23 4.10 -6.54 -4.49
CA ARG A 23 3.20 -6.31 -5.63
C ARG A 23 1.76 -6.15 -5.15
N LYS A 24 1.25 -7.09 -4.34
CA LYS A 24 -0.13 -7.02 -3.82
C LYS A 24 -0.39 -5.77 -2.98
N PHE A 25 0.61 -5.30 -2.22
CA PHE A 25 0.52 -4.08 -1.41
C PHE A 25 0.64 -2.81 -2.27
N SER A 26 1.49 -2.82 -3.30
CA SER A 26 1.56 -1.76 -4.31
C SER A 26 0.23 -1.62 -5.07
N PHE A 27 -0.45 -2.73 -5.40
CA PHE A 27 -1.81 -2.70 -5.94
C PHE A 27 -2.82 -2.05 -5.00
N ARG A 28 -2.62 -2.12 -3.68
CA ARG A 28 -3.48 -1.39 -2.73
C ARG A 28 -3.25 0.13 -2.78
N LYS A 29 -2.10 0.62 -3.23
CA LYS A 29 -1.85 2.07 -3.38
C LYS A 29 -2.49 2.64 -4.66
N ARG A 30 -2.79 1.79 -5.64
CA ARG A 30 -3.41 2.16 -6.91
C ARG A 30 -4.86 2.57 -6.78
N CYS A 31 -5.30 3.48 -7.66
CA CYS A 31 -6.71 3.80 -7.79
C CYS A 31 -7.51 2.54 -8.20
N PRO A 32 -8.58 2.18 -7.47
CA PRO A 32 -9.37 0.96 -7.76
C PRO A 32 -10.10 1.01 -9.11
N ALA A 33 -10.26 2.19 -9.73
CA ALA A 33 -10.95 2.31 -11.01
C ALA A 33 -10.01 2.25 -12.22
N CYS A 34 -8.78 2.75 -12.12
CA CYS A 34 -7.89 2.87 -13.29
C CYS A 34 -6.48 2.32 -13.08
N GLY A 35 -6.15 1.86 -11.86
CA GLY A 35 -4.83 1.30 -11.56
C GLY A 35 -3.69 2.31 -11.47
N TYR A 36 -3.96 3.62 -11.54
CA TYR A 36 -2.91 4.66 -11.48
C TYR A 36 -2.32 4.82 -10.07
N ASP A 37 -1.00 5.02 -9.99
CA ASP A 37 -0.19 4.96 -8.76
C ASP A 37 -0.14 6.28 -7.95
N ASP A 38 -0.79 7.36 -8.39
CA ASP A 38 -0.85 8.65 -7.66
C ASP A 38 -2.28 9.07 -7.25
N PRO A 39 -2.73 8.73 -6.03
CA PRO A 39 -3.95 9.28 -5.48
C PRO A 39 -3.66 10.57 -4.70
N ASN A 40 -4.11 11.71 -5.23
CA ASN A 40 -4.10 12.98 -4.50
C ASN A 40 -4.99 12.87 -3.26
N ARG A 41 -4.40 13.10 -2.09
CA ARG A 41 -5.13 13.10 -0.83
C ARG A 41 -6.03 14.34 -0.77
N VAL A 42 -7.32 14.14 -0.52
CA VAL A 42 -8.25 15.27 -0.35
C VAL A 42 -8.08 15.83 1.06
N PRO A 43 -7.80 17.14 1.21
CA PRO A 43 -7.70 17.76 2.53
C PRO A 43 -9.06 17.71 3.23
N ARG A 44 -9.10 17.16 4.45
CA ARG A 44 -10.32 17.13 5.26
C ARG A 44 -10.53 18.49 5.94
N ARG A 45 -11.79 18.95 5.98
CA ARG A 45 -12.19 20.16 6.72
C ARG A 45 -12.89 19.78 8.03
N GLY A 46 -12.56 20.48 9.12
CA GLY A 46 -13.30 20.45 10.38
C GLY A 46 -13.34 19.10 11.12
N ILE A 47 -14.53 18.76 11.61
CA ILE A 47 -14.88 17.68 12.56
C ILE A 47 -14.49 16.28 12.01
N TYR A 48 -14.44 16.14 10.69
CA TYR A 48 -14.06 14.91 9.99
C TYR A 48 -12.58 14.52 10.13
N LYS A 49 -11.74 15.33 10.79
CA LYS A 49 -10.37 14.94 11.16
C LYS A 49 -10.35 13.76 12.14
N GLN A 50 -11.37 13.64 13.00
CA GLN A 50 -11.44 12.61 14.04
C GLN A 50 -11.78 11.21 13.50
N LEU A 51 -12.33 11.13 12.29
CA LEU A 51 -12.68 9.84 11.66
C LEU A 51 -11.43 9.17 11.05
N PRO A 52 -11.21 7.87 11.23
CA PRO A 52 -10.07 7.14 10.65
C PRO A 52 -10.27 6.83 9.14
N VAL A 53 -10.89 7.72 8.37
CA VAL A 53 -11.29 7.48 6.96
C VAL A 53 -10.64 8.48 6.01
N LYS A 54 -9.53 8.12 5.35
CA LYS A 54 -8.81 8.99 4.41
C LYS A 54 -9.50 8.98 3.04
N ALA A 55 -9.80 10.15 2.50
CA ALA A 55 -10.36 10.30 1.16
C ALA A 55 -9.25 10.62 0.15
N TYR A 56 -9.34 10.01 -1.01
CA TYR A 56 -8.38 10.09 -2.10
C TYR A 56 -9.10 10.37 -3.42
N VAL A 57 -8.46 11.14 -4.29
CA VAL A 57 -8.90 11.39 -5.66
C VAL A 57 -7.78 10.99 -6.59
N CYS A 58 -8.09 10.16 -7.58
CA CYS A 58 -7.12 9.86 -8.62
C CYS A 58 -7.01 11.05 -9.59
N THR A 59 -5.80 11.53 -9.84
CA THR A 59 -5.53 12.64 -10.77
C THR A 59 -5.89 12.30 -12.22
N ARG A 60 -5.82 11.02 -12.59
CA ARG A 60 -6.04 10.56 -13.96
C ARG A 60 -7.50 10.34 -14.30
N CYS A 61 -8.24 9.58 -13.48
CA CYS A 61 -9.65 9.26 -13.75
C CYS A 61 -10.63 10.11 -12.94
N ARG A 62 -10.13 11.01 -12.07
CA ARG A 62 -10.93 11.85 -11.16
C ARG A 62 -11.89 11.08 -10.25
N ASN A 63 -11.68 9.76 -10.11
CA ASN A 63 -12.52 8.96 -9.25
C ASN A 63 -12.18 9.18 -7.78
N HIS A 64 -13.21 9.31 -6.96
CA HIS A 64 -13.11 9.50 -5.51
C HIS A 64 -13.19 8.15 -4.81
N PHE A 65 -12.28 7.87 -3.87
CA PHE A 65 -12.33 6.65 -3.08
C PHE A 65 -11.86 6.87 -1.66
N TYR A 66 -12.37 6.06 -0.74
CA TYR A 66 -12.08 6.13 0.67
C TYR A 66 -11.20 4.95 1.08
N LYS A 67 -10.15 5.21 1.86
CA LYS A 67 -9.43 4.18 2.61
C LYS A 67 -9.70 4.38 4.09
N VAL A 68 -10.31 3.38 4.70
CA VAL A 68 -10.35 3.27 6.16
C VAL A 68 -8.94 2.91 6.61
N GLN A 69 -8.32 3.78 7.40
CA GLN A 69 -7.16 3.37 8.18
C GLN A 69 -7.69 2.59 9.36
N LEU A 70 -7.61 1.27 9.29
CA LEU A 70 -7.67 0.48 10.51
C LEU A 70 -6.49 0.96 11.37
N LEU A 71 -6.79 1.44 12.58
CA LEU A 71 -5.80 1.77 13.62
C LEU A 71 -5.14 0.46 14.07
N THR A 72 -4.36 -0.17 13.20
CA THR A 72 -3.32 -1.10 13.62
C THR A 72 -2.06 -0.27 13.79
N GLU A 73 -1.53 -0.32 14.99
CA GLU A 73 -0.28 0.30 15.42
C GLU A 73 0.90 -0.28 14.61
N ASP A 74 1.08 0.14 13.36
CA ASP A 74 2.28 -0.18 12.58
C ASP A 74 3.25 1.03 12.65
N PRO A 75 4.39 0.93 13.35
CA PRO A 75 5.26 2.07 13.72
C PRO A 75 6.17 2.60 12.59
N TYR A 76 5.93 2.28 11.32
CA TYR A 76 6.78 2.71 10.21
C TYR A 76 5.96 3.31 9.05
N ASP A 77 5.51 4.56 9.21
CA ASP A 77 5.02 5.41 8.10
C ASP A 77 6.15 6.34 7.64
N HIS A 78 7.12 5.80 6.87
CA HIS A 78 8.10 6.60 6.11
C HIS A 78 7.45 7.18 4.85
N SER A 79 6.47 8.09 5.02
CA SER A 79 5.84 8.78 3.89
C SER A 79 5.63 10.27 4.16
N LEU A 80 6.65 10.95 4.69
CA LEU A 80 6.74 12.42 4.75
C LEU A 80 8.21 12.84 4.57
N VAL A 81 8.65 12.90 3.30
CA VAL A 81 9.57 13.92 2.78
C VAL A 81 8.97 14.41 1.48
#